data_AF-A0A927B2T8-F1
#
_entry.id   AF-A0A927B2T8-F1
#
_cell.length_a   1.000
_cell.length_b   1.000
_cell.length_c   1.000
_cell.angle_alpha   90.00
_cell.angle_beta   90.00
_cell.angle_gamma   90.00
#
_symmetry.space_group_name_H-M   'P 1'
#
loop_
_entity.id
_entity.type
_entity.pdbx_description
1 polymer ?
#
loop_
_entity_poly.entity_id
_entity_poly.type
_entity_poly.pdbx_seq_one_letter_code
_entity_poly.pdbx_strand_id
1 'polypeptide(L)'
;MFELNPLNLPDAQMQHVLMLVVAGVLGFIIGYVSRQNVISQLESELTSVGHAVDDCQRARLVPDASNEETIILNRIRARAGEVNFTRIGLASVDEADDLKDIVGIGPFLERKLHAIDIYTFRQIANFNQDDIEKVNDIIEFFPGRIERDRWVSQAKELAKKK
;
A
#
# COMPACT_ATOMS: atom_id res chain seq x y z
N MET A 1 7.59 -80.38 54.65
CA MET A 1 8.21 -79.09 54.99
C MET A 1 8.48 -78.39 53.67
N PHE A 2 7.54 -77.57 53.21
CA PHE A 2 7.62 -76.89 51.91
C PHE A 2 7.92 -75.41 52.19
N GLU A 3 9.15 -74.97 51.91
CA GLU A 3 9.48 -73.55 51.87
C GLU A 3 8.93 -72.95 50.57
N LEU A 4 7.67 -72.52 50.61
CA LEU A 4 7.11 -71.61 49.63
C LEU A 4 7.51 -70.20 50.04
N ASN A 5 8.72 -69.78 49.68
CA ASN A 5 9.12 -68.37 49.76
C ASN A 5 8.88 -67.72 48.39
N PRO A 6 7.72 -67.09 48.15
CA PRO A 6 7.32 -66.55 46.83
C PRO A 6 8.16 -65.35 46.36
N LEU A 7 9.11 -64.89 47.18
CA LEU A 7 9.96 -63.72 46.91
C LEU A 7 11.35 -64.07 46.35
N ASN A 8 11.73 -65.34 46.28
CA ASN A 8 13.06 -65.77 45.83
C ASN A 8 13.03 -66.53 44.49
N LEU A 9 12.07 -66.20 43.62
CA LEU A 9 12.05 -66.67 42.24
C LEU A 9 12.68 -65.57 41.36
N PRO A 10 13.81 -65.83 40.66
CA PRO A 10 14.52 -64.84 39.86
C PRO A 10 13.65 -64.20 38.76
N ASP A 11 12.60 -64.91 38.34
CA ASP A 11 11.63 -64.44 37.34
C ASP A 11 10.81 -63.23 37.82
N ALA A 12 10.48 -63.13 39.11
CA ALA A 12 9.66 -62.04 39.64
C ALA A 12 10.42 -60.71 39.69
N GLN A 13 11.69 -60.73 40.10
CA GLN A 13 12.55 -59.54 40.12
C GLN A 13 12.79 -59.01 38.70
N MET A 14 13.02 -59.91 37.74
CA MET A 14 13.18 -59.54 36.32
C MET A 14 11.91 -58.97 35.72
N GLN A 15 10.74 -59.47 36.10
CA GLN A 15 9.45 -58.91 35.66
C GLN A 15 9.19 -57.50 36.19
N HIS A 16 9.53 -57.20 37.44
CA HIS A 16 9.41 -55.84 37.97
C HIS A 16 10.36 -54.86 37.29
N VAL A 17 11.59 -55.26 37.02
CA VAL A 17 12.55 -54.44 36.25
C VAL A 17 12.03 -54.19 34.83
N LEU A 18 11.48 -55.21 34.17
CA LEU A 18 10.89 -55.07 32.84
C LEU A 18 9.70 -54.09 32.84
N MET A 19 8.81 -54.16 33.84
CA MET A 19 7.70 -53.21 33.99
C MET A 19 8.17 -51.78 34.20
N LEU A 20 9.22 -51.56 35.01
CA LEU A 20 9.79 -50.22 35.23
C LEU A 20 10.41 -49.64 33.96
N VAL A 21 11.11 -50.45 33.17
CA VAL A 21 11.68 -50.02 31.89
C VAL A 21 10.58 -49.66 30.90
N VAL A 22 9.55 -50.51 30.76
CA VAL A 22 8.41 -50.24 29.87
C VAL A 22 7.66 -48.97 30.30
N ALA A 23 7.43 -48.77 31.60
CA ALA A 23 6.80 -47.56 32.11
C ALA A 23 7.65 -46.31 31.83
N GLY A 24 8.98 -46.40 31.98
CA GLY A 24 9.90 -45.30 31.65
C GLY A 24 9.90 -44.95 30.17
N VAL A 25 9.91 -45.95 29.28
CA VAL A 25 9.85 -45.75 27.82
C VAL A 25 8.50 -45.16 27.40
N LEU A 26 7.39 -45.68 27.91
CA LEU A 26 6.06 -45.14 27.63
C LEU A 26 5.91 -43.70 28.12
N GLY A 27 6.38 -43.40 29.34
CA GLY A 27 6.39 -42.05 29.88
C GLY A 27 7.24 -41.09 29.05
N PHE A 28 8.41 -41.54 28.58
CA PHE A 28 9.28 -40.76 27.71
C PHE A 28 8.63 -40.49 26.34
N ILE A 29 8.00 -41.49 25.71
CA ILE A 29 7.30 -41.33 24.43
C ILE A 29 6.13 -40.34 24.58
N ILE A 30 5.28 -40.52 25.60
CA ILE A 30 4.13 -39.63 25.86
C ILE A 30 4.62 -38.21 26.14
N GLY A 31 5.65 -38.04 26.98
CA GLY A 31 6.24 -36.73 27.28
C GLY A 31 6.87 -36.06 26.05
N TYR A 32 7.59 -36.83 25.23
CA TYR A 32 8.21 -36.34 24.00
C TYR A 32 7.17 -35.87 22.98
N VAL A 33 6.12 -36.68 22.75
CA VAL A 33 5.00 -36.33 21.85
C VAL A 33 4.23 -35.11 22.36
N SER A 34 3.91 -35.07 23.65
CA SER A 34 3.23 -33.91 24.24
C SER A 34 4.07 -32.63 24.10
N ARG A 35 5.39 -32.71 24.30
CA ARG A 35 6.30 -31.58 24.15
C ARG A 35 6.40 -31.12 22.70
N GLN A 36 6.44 -32.04 21.73
CA GLN A 36 6.44 -31.68 20.31
C GLN A 36 5.18 -30.91 19.90
N ASN A 37 4.01 -31.31 20.39
CA ASN A 37 2.76 -30.60 20.13
C ASN A 37 2.76 -29.18 20.69
N VAL A 38 3.38 -28.96 21.85
CA VAL A 38 3.53 -27.61 22.42
C VAL A 38 4.47 -26.77 21.58
N ILE A 39 5.62 -27.31 21.17
CA ILE A 39 6.59 -26.59 20.33
C ILE A 39 5.96 -26.15 19.01
N SER A 40 5.19 -27.03 18.34
CA SER A 40 4.54 -26.68 17.08
C SER A 40 3.47 -25.59 17.23
N GLN A 41 2.77 -25.54 18.37
CA GLN A 41 1.85 -24.44 18.67
C GLN A 41 2.59 -23.11 18.82
N LEU A 42 3.69 -23.07 19.59
CA LEU A 42 4.46 -21.83 19.79
C LEU A 42 5.08 -21.30 18.48
N GLU A 43 5.56 -22.19 17.61
CA GLU A 43 6.07 -21.78 16.29
C GLU A 43 4.99 -21.13 15.42
N SER A 44 3.75 -21.66 15.49
CA SER A 44 2.60 -21.10 14.77
C SER A 44 2.21 -19.71 15.27
N GLU A 45 2.25 -19.48 16.59
CA GLU A 45 1.97 -18.18 17.20
C GLU A 45 3.06 -17.15 16.85
N LEU A 46 4.34 -17.55 16.91
CA LEU A 46 5.45 -16.67 16.56
C LEU A 46 5.40 -16.23 15.08
N THR A 47 5.04 -17.14 14.19
CA THR A 47 4.87 -16.85 12.75
C THR A 47 3.70 -15.89 12.52
N SER A 48 2.56 -16.11 13.20
CA SER A 48 1.40 -15.22 13.11
C SER A 48 1.70 -13.80 13.64
N VAL A 49 2.41 -13.69 14.76
CA VAL A 49 2.79 -12.39 15.34
C VAL A 49 3.80 -11.68 14.44
N GLY A 50 4.75 -12.41 13.85
CA GLY A 50 5.69 -11.86 12.87
C GLY A 50 4.99 -11.24 11.66
N HIS A 51 3.99 -11.93 11.09
CA HIS A 51 3.19 -11.39 10.00
C HIS A 51 2.39 -10.15 10.40
N ALA A 52 1.78 -10.13 11.60
CA ALA A 52 1.02 -8.96 12.07
C ALA A 52 1.91 -7.71 12.27
N VAL A 53 3.16 -7.91 12.72
CA VAL A 53 4.15 -6.82 12.84
C VAL A 53 4.58 -6.32 11.47
N ASP A 54 4.86 -7.22 10.51
CA ASP A 54 5.22 -6.87 9.14
C ASP A 54 4.10 -6.11 8.43
N ASP A 55 2.84 -6.51 8.60
CA ASP A 55 1.67 -5.83 8.05
C ASP A 55 1.51 -4.41 8.61
N CYS A 56 1.67 -4.24 9.92
CA CYS A 56 1.67 -2.92 10.57
C CYS A 56 2.81 -2.04 10.05
N GLN A 57 4.01 -2.60 9.89
CA GLN A 57 5.17 -1.86 9.43
C GLN A 57 5.04 -1.46 7.96
N ARG A 58 4.46 -2.33 7.12
CA ARG A 58 4.15 -2.04 5.71
C ARG A 58 3.11 -0.92 5.58
N ALA A 59 2.07 -0.92 6.41
CA ALA A 59 1.07 0.15 6.45
C ALA A 59 1.64 1.52 6.90
N ARG A 60 2.73 1.52 7.68
CA ARG A 60 3.41 2.75 8.12
C ARG A 60 4.35 3.34 7.06
N LEU A 61 4.92 2.51 6.20
CA LEU A 61 5.96 2.89 5.23
C LEU A 61 5.43 3.19 3.83
N VAL A 62 4.19 2.79 3.52
CA VAL A 62 3.46 3.30 2.35
C VAL A 62 2.72 4.54 2.84
N PRO A 63 3.21 5.78 2.60
CA PRO A 63 2.36 6.94 2.76
C PRO A 63 1.13 6.67 1.90
N ASP A 64 -0.04 6.68 2.53
CA ASP A 64 -1.31 6.60 1.83
C ASP A 64 -1.28 7.65 0.72
N ALA A 65 -1.14 7.19 -0.53
CA ALA A 65 -1.01 8.06 -1.68
C ALA A 65 -2.19 9.04 -1.73
N SER A 66 -3.35 8.67 -1.17
CA SER A 66 -4.49 9.57 -1.06
C SER A 66 -4.22 10.74 -0.11
N ASN A 67 -3.48 10.57 0.98
CA ASN A 67 -3.18 11.65 1.92
C ASN A 67 -2.16 12.64 1.33
N GLU A 68 -1.05 12.17 0.76
CA GLU A 68 -0.07 13.08 0.13
C GLU A 68 -0.66 13.80 -1.08
N GLU A 69 -1.38 13.07 -1.94
CA GLU A 69 -2.03 13.65 -3.10
C GLU A 69 -3.09 14.68 -2.70
N THR A 70 -3.91 14.38 -1.70
CA THR A 70 -4.93 15.31 -1.18
C THR A 70 -4.28 16.55 -0.58
N ILE A 71 -3.16 16.40 0.15
CA ILE A 71 -2.39 17.55 0.66
C ILE A 71 -1.91 18.43 -0.50
N ILE A 72 -1.38 17.84 -1.57
CA ILE A 72 -0.94 18.56 -2.78
C ILE A 72 -2.13 19.27 -3.46
N LEU A 73 -3.24 18.57 -3.68
CA LEU A 73 -4.41 19.14 -4.35
C LEU A 73 -5.05 20.26 -3.51
N ASN A 74 -5.07 20.15 -2.19
CA ASN A 74 -5.61 21.19 -1.31
C ASN A 74 -4.78 22.48 -1.35
N ARG A 75 -3.44 22.39 -1.35
CA ARG A 75 -2.60 23.60 -1.48
C ARG A 75 -2.68 24.22 -2.87
N ILE A 76 -2.79 23.41 -3.91
CA ILE A 76 -2.98 23.88 -5.28
C ILE A 76 -4.33 24.60 -5.41
N ARG A 77 -5.41 24.01 -4.89
CA ARG A 77 -6.75 24.61 -4.88
C ARG A 77 -6.79 25.95 -4.15
N ALA A 78 -6.04 26.10 -3.05
CA ALA A 78 -5.94 27.38 -2.33
C ALA A 78 -5.37 28.52 -3.20
N ARG A 79 -4.65 28.18 -4.28
CA ARG A 79 -4.04 29.11 -5.23
C ARG A 79 -4.84 29.27 -6.54
N ALA A 80 -6.01 28.63 -6.67
CA ALA A 80 -6.83 28.70 -7.88
C ALA A 80 -7.18 30.14 -8.30
N GLY A 81 -7.38 31.04 -7.33
CA GLY A 81 -7.67 32.45 -7.58
C GLY A 81 -6.52 33.26 -8.21
N GLU A 82 -5.32 32.69 -8.32
CA GLU A 82 -4.19 33.33 -9.00
C GLU A 82 -4.23 33.20 -10.53
N VAL A 83 -5.12 32.35 -11.08
CA VAL A 83 -5.25 32.10 -12.52
C VAL A 83 -6.10 33.17 -13.21
N ASN A 84 -5.70 33.63 -14.40
CA ASN A 84 -6.39 34.69 -15.14
C ASN A 84 -7.56 34.17 -15.99
N PHE A 85 -8.68 33.81 -15.35
CA PHE A 85 -9.87 33.31 -16.05
C PHE A 85 -10.55 34.33 -16.98
N THR A 86 -10.36 35.63 -16.74
CA THR A 86 -10.84 36.67 -17.67
C THR A 86 -10.23 36.53 -19.05
N ARG A 87 -9.02 35.95 -19.14
CA ARG A 87 -8.30 35.78 -20.40
C ARG A 87 -8.40 34.36 -20.96
N ILE A 88 -8.22 33.34 -20.12
CA ILE A 88 -8.25 31.93 -20.58
C ILE A 88 -9.68 31.43 -20.82
N GLY A 89 -10.67 32.06 -20.18
CA GLY A 89 -12.07 31.70 -20.21
C GLY A 89 -12.51 30.87 -19.00
N LEU A 90 -13.82 30.89 -18.76
CA LEU A 90 -14.47 30.07 -17.74
C LEU A 90 -14.98 28.77 -18.38
N ALA A 91 -15.00 27.72 -17.57
CA ALA A 91 -15.63 26.44 -17.87
C ALA A 91 -16.10 25.79 -16.57
N SER A 92 -17.12 24.96 -16.67
CA SER A 92 -17.61 24.14 -15.56
C SER A 92 -17.16 22.68 -15.70
N VAL A 93 -17.31 21.91 -14.62
CA VAL A 93 -17.02 20.47 -14.60
C VAL A 93 -17.86 19.71 -15.64
N ASP A 94 -19.08 20.18 -15.93
CA ASP A 94 -19.97 19.55 -16.91
C ASP A 94 -19.46 19.70 -18.36
N GLU A 95 -18.58 20.66 -18.61
CA GLU A 95 -17.95 20.91 -19.91
C GLU A 95 -16.57 20.26 -20.03
N ALA A 96 -16.10 19.57 -18.98
CA ALA A 96 -14.73 19.08 -18.86
C ALA A 96 -14.32 18.17 -20.02
N ASP A 97 -13.14 18.44 -20.54
CA ASP A 97 -12.47 17.62 -21.54
C ASP A 97 -11.58 16.57 -20.86
N ASP A 98 -11.25 15.50 -21.57
CA ASP A 98 -10.18 14.61 -21.13
C ASP A 98 -8.82 15.25 -21.41
N LEU A 99 -8.27 15.98 -20.43
CA LEU A 99 -7.00 16.70 -20.62
C LEU A 99 -5.82 15.76 -20.85
N LYS A 100 -5.96 14.46 -20.54
CA LYS A 100 -4.93 13.44 -20.76
C LYS A 100 -4.68 13.16 -22.25
N ASP A 101 -5.56 13.61 -23.14
CA ASP A 101 -5.34 13.58 -24.58
C ASP A 101 -4.18 14.49 -25.02
N ILE A 102 -3.79 15.48 -24.19
CA ILE A 102 -2.60 16.29 -24.42
C ILE A 102 -1.36 15.54 -23.92
N VAL A 103 -0.40 15.31 -24.82
CA VAL A 103 0.86 14.64 -24.47
C VAL A 103 1.58 15.42 -23.38
N GLY A 104 1.93 14.73 -22.29
CA GLY A 104 2.57 15.30 -21.11
C GLY A 104 1.61 15.55 -19.94
N ILE A 105 0.29 15.45 -20.15
CA ILE A 105 -0.71 15.49 -19.08
C ILE A 105 -1.06 14.06 -18.68
N GLY A 106 -0.62 13.67 -17.48
CA GLY A 106 -1.04 12.42 -16.85
C GLY A 106 -2.26 12.59 -15.94
N PRO A 107 -2.86 11.48 -15.44
CA PRO A 107 -4.06 11.54 -14.60
C PRO A 107 -3.93 12.45 -13.37
N PHE A 108 -2.74 12.47 -12.74
CA PHE A 108 -2.53 13.35 -11.59
C PHE A 108 -2.41 14.83 -11.98
N LEU A 109 -1.82 15.11 -13.14
CA LEU A 109 -1.66 16.48 -13.62
C LEU A 109 -2.99 17.09 -14.06
N GLU A 110 -3.85 16.28 -14.68
CA GLU A 110 -5.25 16.62 -14.95
C GLU A 110 -5.98 17.00 -13.65
N ARG A 111 -5.85 16.18 -12.59
CA ARG A 111 -6.46 16.51 -11.28
C ARG A 111 -5.93 17.81 -10.69
N LYS A 112 -4.64 18.12 -10.86
CA LYS A 112 -4.06 19.40 -10.44
C LYS A 112 -4.65 20.59 -11.22
N LEU A 113 -4.84 20.44 -12.53
CA LEU A 113 -5.48 21.47 -13.37
C LEU A 113 -6.95 21.66 -12.99
N HIS A 114 -7.68 20.58 -12.75
CA HIS A 114 -9.06 20.63 -12.27
C HIS A 114 -9.16 21.27 -10.88
N ALA A 115 -8.16 21.07 -10.01
CA ALA A 115 -8.11 21.72 -8.71
C ALA A 115 -7.99 23.25 -8.79
N ILE A 116 -7.57 23.79 -9.93
CA ILE A 116 -7.52 25.22 -10.23
C ILE A 116 -8.50 25.62 -11.34
N ASP A 117 -9.63 24.93 -11.44
CA ASP A 117 -10.74 25.26 -12.35
C ASP A 117 -10.39 25.35 -13.85
N ILE A 118 -9.34 24.63 -14.27
CA ILE A 118 -9.00 24.43 -15.68
C ILE A 118 -9.51 23.05 -16.09
N TYR A 119 -10.59 23.02 -16.87
CA TYR A 119 -11.31 21.79 -17.23
C TYR A 119 -11.29 21.49 -18.73
N THR A 120 -11.00 22.47 -19.59
CA THR A 120 -11.23 22.33 -21.03
C THR A 120 -9.98 22.57 -21.88
N PHE A 121 -9.93 21.94 -23.06
CA PHE A 121 -8.92 22.23 -24.07
C PHE A 121 -8.92 23.70 -24.47
N ARG A 122 -10.09 24.34 -24.50
CA ARG A 122 -10.23 25.77 -24.83
C ARG A 122 -9.44 26.66 -23.87
N GLN A 123 -9.50 26.39 -22.56
CA GLN A 123 -8.75 27.17 -21.57
C GLN A 123 -7.24 27.04 -21.79
N ILE A 124 -6.73 25.81 -21.97
CA ILE A 124 -5.31 25.55 -22.21
C ILE A 124 -4.85 26.14 -23.56
N ALA A 125 -5.68 26.02 -24.59
CA ALA A 125 -5.43 26.58 -25.92
C ALA A 125 -5.26 28.11 -25.89
N ASN A 126 -5.85 28.77 -24.90
CA ASN A 126 -5.74 30.20 -24.72
C ASN A 126 -4.52 30.61 -23.91
N PHE A 127 -3.73 29.73 -23.30
CA PHE A 127 -2.57 30.15 -22.49
C PHE A 127 -1.57 31.02 -23.28
N ASN A 128 -1.06 32.06 -22.62
CA ASN A 128 0.08 32.87 -23.06
C ASN A 128 1.28 32.56 -22.15
N GLN A 129 2.41 33.24 -22.34
CA GLN A 129 3.61 32.99 -21.54
C GLN A 129 3.36 33.17 -20.04
N ASP A 130 2.72 34.27 -19.65
CA ASP A 130 2.45 34.56 -18.23
C ASP A 130 1.57 33.49 -17.58
N ASP A 131 0.52 33.03 -18.27
CA ASP A 131 -0.34 31.97 -17.74
C ASP A 131 0.35 30.61 -17.72
N ILE A 132 1.25 30.32 -18.68
CA ILE A 132 2.07 29.11 -18.64
C ILE A 132 2.94 29.12 -17.39
N GLU A 133 3.65 30.23 -17.14
CA GLU A 133 4.54 30.37 -15.98
C GLU A 133 3.76 30.28 -14.67
N LYS A 134 2.62 30.98 -14.60
CA LYS A 134 1.73 31.01 -13.44
C LYS A 134 1.12 29.65 -13.15
N VAL A 135 0.55 28.99 -14.16
CA VAL A 135 -0.04 27.65 -14.02
C VAL A 135 1.03 26.63 -13.67
N ASN A 136 2.21 26.67 -14.30
CA ASN A 136 3.31 25.77 -14.00
C ASN A 136 3.75 25.86 -12.52
N ASP A 137 3.86 27.07 -11.99
CA ASP A 137 4.18 27.32 -10.58
C ASP A 137 3.06 26.82 -9.65
N ILE A 138 1.80 27.14 -9.96
CA ILE A 138 0.67 26.76 -9.12
C ILE A 138 0.51 25.23 -9.04
N ILE A 139 0.59 24.53 -10.17
CA ILE A 139 0.46 23.06 -10.19
C ILE A 139 1.75 22.35 -9.77
N GLU A 140 2.81 23.09 -9.40
CA GLU A 140 4.11 22.56 -9.01
C GLU A 140 4.67 21.57 -10.04
N PHE A 141 4.64 21.97 -11.31
CA PHE A 141 5.17 21.18 -12.41
C PHE A 141 6.58 21.64 -12.79
N PHE A 142 7.32 20.74 -13.43
CA PHE A 142 8.68 21.05 -13.82
C PHE A 142 8.68 22.21 -14.84
N PRO A 143 9.46 23.28 -14.59
CA PRO A 143 9.45 24.46 -15.43
C PRO A 143 9.82 24.11 -16.88
N GLY A 144 9.17 24.80 -17.83
CA GLY A 144 9.39 24.63 -19.26
C GLY A 144 8.73 23.40 -19.90
N ARG A 145 8.11 22.51 -19.11
CA ARG A 145 7.49 21.29 -19.65
C ARG A 145 6.23 21.58 -20.46
N ILE A 146 5.41 22.55 -20.04
CA ILE A 146 4.18 22.93 -20.75
C ILE A 146 4.51 23.38 -22.19
N GLU A 147 5.61 24.11 -22.37
CA GLU A 147 6.08 24.60 -23.67
C GLU A 147 6.75 23.49 -24.48
N ARG A 148 7.66 22.73 -23.85
CA ARG A 148 8.40 21.63 -24.49
C ARG A 148 7.46 20.53 -24.99
N ASP A 149 6.46 20.20 -24.17
CA ASP A 149 5.42 19.22 -24.49
C ASP A 149 4.28 19.88 -25.31
N ARG A 150 4.40 21.16 -25.68
CA ARG A 150 3.53 21.90 -26.63
C ARG A 150 2.03 21.85 -26.28
N TRP A 151 1.68 21.98 -25.01
CA TRP A 151 0.29 21.83 -24.56
C TRP A 151 -0.67 22.75 -25.28
N VAL A 152 -0.30 24.04 -25.42
CA VAL A 152 -1.15 25.06 -26.06
C VAL A 152 -1.47 24.70 -27.51
N SER A 153 -0.49 24.21 -28.27
CA SER A 153 -0.68 23.82 -29.67
C SER A 153 -1.58 22.59 -29.80
N GLN A 154 -1.35 21.57 -28.97
CA GLN A 154 -2.19 20.36 -28.95
C GLN A 154 -3.63 20.68 -28.53
N ALA A 155 -3.79 21.48 -27.47
CA ALA A 155 -5.10 21.92 -26.99
C ALA A 155 -5.88 22.69 -28.07
N LYS A 156 -5.21 23.53 -28.88
CA LYS A 156 -5.84 24.22 -30.02
C LYS A 156 -6.35 23.26 -31.09
N GLU A 157 -5.67 22.14 -31.32
CA GLU A 157 -6.12 21.13 -32.28
C GLU A 157 -7.29 20.31 -31.74
N LEU A 158 -7.23 19.92 -30.46
CA LEU A 158 -8.28 19.16 -29.79
C LEU A 158 -9.56 19.99 -29.61
N ALA A 159 -9.43 21.27 -29.23
CA ALA A 159 -10.57 22.17 -29.08
C ALA A 159 -11.35 22.43 -30.38
N LYS A 160 -10.73 22.22 -31.55
CA LYS A 160 -11.42 22.32 -32.86
C LYS A 160 -12.14 21.04 -33.28
N LYS A 161 -11.75 19.90 -32.69
CA LYS A 161 -12.33 18.58 -33.00
C LYS A 161 -13.52 18.24 -32.10
N LYS A 162 -13.65 18.95 -30.98
CA LYS A 162 -14.83 18.95 -30.10
C LYS A 162 -15.97 19.71 -30.79
#